data_AF-A0A9W6QQR7-F1
#
_entry.id   AF-A0A9W6QQR7-F1
#
_cell.length_a   1.000
_cell.length_b   1.000
_cell.length_c   1.000
_cell.angle_alpha   90.00
_cell.angle_beta   90.00
_cell.angle_gamma   90.00
#
_symmetry.space_group_name_H-M   'P 1'
#
loop_
_entity.id
_entity.type
_entity.pdbx_description
1 polymer ?
#
loop_
_entity_poly.entity_id
_entity_poly.type
_entity_poly.pdbx_seq_one_letter_code
_entity_poly.pdbx_strand_id
1 'polypeptide(L)'
;MPNLGVLAASEAGMAVQRVALIPRPGSEIAAVVAALLDGFDLVAVAANRIGEQLARKLSARARNRGAVLIAVGPWPGAELELTVARGRWSGLGTGHGHLTDHRVEVRARGRGAAARPRRAAFTLRGETPLTPPVFEHMFDTNTAATRRNP
;
A
#
# COMPACT_ATOMS: atom_id res chain seq x y z
N MET A 1 0.39 1.47 15.16
CA MET A 1 -0.86 1.06 14.48
C MET A 1 -1.74 0.38 15.49
N PRO A 2 -3.02 0.75 15.63
CA PRO A 2 -3.96 -0.14 16.29
C PRO A 2 -4.04 -1.43 15.45
N ASN A 3 -3.94 -2.57 16.12
CA ASN A 3 -4.04 -3.96 15.66
C ASN A 3 -4.20 -4.17 14.15
N LEU A 4 -3.10 -4.45 13.44
CA LEU A 4 -3.19 -5.11 12.13
C LEU A 4 -3.86 -6.47 12.37
N GLY A 5 -5.12 -6.61 11.99
CA GLY A 5 -5.82 -7.88 12.08
C GLY A 5 -5.21 -8.86 11.09
N VAL A 6 -4.38 -9.79 11.58
CA VAL A 6 -3.74 -10.81 10.73
C VAL A 6 -4.79 -11.63 9.97
N LEU A 7 -5.93 -11.90 10.62
CA LEU A 7 -7.10 -12.53 10.00
C LEU A 7 -7.66 -11.68 8.85
N ALA A 8 -7.96 -10.41 9.10
CA ALA A 8 -8.47 -9.50 8.07
C ALA A 8 -7.49 -9.35 6.90
N ALA A 9 -6.19 -9.36 7.17
CA ALA A 9 -5.19 -9.34 6.12
C ALA A 9 -5.16 -10.65 5.31
N SER A 10 -5.30 -11.80 5.97
CA SER A 10 -5.47 -13.09 5.31
C SER A 10 -6.70 -13.13 4.41
N GLU A 11 -7.85 -12.62 4.89
CA GLU A 11 -9.10 -12.51 4.13
C GLU A 11 -8.97 -11.56 2.93
N ALA A 12 -8.14 -10.53 3.07
CA ALA A 12 -7.77 -9.63 1.98
C ALA A 12 -6.75 -10.24 0.99
N GLY A 13 -6.34 -11.50 1.16
CA GLY A 13 -5.44 -12.23 0.27
C GLY A 13 -3.96 -12.08 0.60
N MET A 14 -3.61 -11.52 1.76
CA MET A 14 -2.22 -11.45 2.21
C MET A 14 -1.71 -12.84 2.60
N ALA A 15 -0.59 -13.24 2.02
CA ALA A 15 0.15 -14.43 2.42
C ALA A 15 0.77 -14.23 3.82
N VAL A 16 0.02 -14.54 4.88
CA VAL A 16 0.43 -14.34 6.29
C VAL A 16 1.78 -15.00 6.59
N GLN A 17 2.08 -16.13 5.96
CA GLN A 17 3.35 -16.85 6.06
C GLN A 17 4.57 -16.07 5.52
N ARG A 18 4.35 -14.95 4.82
CA ARG A 18 5.39 -14.07 4.27
C ARG A 18 5.40 -12.68 4.91
N VAL A 19 4.78 -12.53 6.08
CA VAL A 19 4.63 -11.23 6.74
C VAL A 19 5.47 -11.17 8.01
N ALA A 20 6.33 -10.16 8.08
CA ALA A 20 7.02 -9.78 9.30
C ALA A 20 6.30 -8.60 9.95
N LEU A 21 5.84 -8.79 11.19
CA LEU A 21 5.21 -7.72 11.98
C LEU A 21 6.15 -7.28 13.09
N ILE A 22 6.43 -5.98 13.15
CA ILE A 22 7.16 -5.34 14.25
C ILE A 22 6.23 -4.37 14.96
N PRO A 23 5.53 -4.81 16.04
CA PRO A 23 4.50 -4.00 16.68
C PRO A 23 5.05 -2.76 17.40
N ARG A 24 6.27 -2.84 17.93
CA ARG A 24 6.89 -1.84 18.79
C ARG A 24 8.36 -1.65 18.40
N PRO A 25 8.67 -0.92 17.32
CA PRO A 25 10.05 -0.66 16.91
C PRO A 25 10.81 0.29 17.85
N GLY A 26 10.12 0.95 18.79
CA GLY A 26 10.73 1.84 19.77
C GLY A 26 11.38 3.08 19.13
N SER A 27 12.49 3.54 19.71
CA SER A 27 13.33 4.63 19.18
C SER A 27 14.05 4.26 17.87
N GLU A 28 14.26 2.96 17.63
CA GLU A 28 15.07 2.43 16.53
C GLU A 28 14.30 2.31 15.21
N ILE A 29 13.17 3.00 15.06
CA ILE A 29 12.31 2.91 13.87
C ILE A 29 13.09 3.12 12.56
N ALA A 30 14.09 4.01 12.57
CA ALA A 30 14.95 4.25 11.41
C ALA A 30 15.78 3.01 11.03
N ALA A 31 16.45 2.39 12.01
CA ALA A 31 17.29 1.22 11.80
C ALA A 31 16.45 0.00 11.42
N VAL A 32 15.30 -0.19 12.09
CA VAL A 32 14.35 -1.27 11.79
C VAL A 32 13.84 -1.16 10.36
N VAL A 33 13.35 0.01 9.95
CA VAL A 33 12.85 0.20 8.57
C VAL A 33 13.98 0.01 7.55
N ALA A 34 15.19 0.51 7.84
CA ALA A 34 16.33 0.32 6.94
C ALA A 34 16.70 -1.16 6.76
N ALA A 35 16.69 -1.95 7.84
CA ALA A 35 16.95 -3.38 7.80
C ALA A 35 15.86 -4.14 7.04
N LEU A 36 14.58 -3.78 7.23
CA LEU A 36 13.48 -4.36 6.46
C LEU A 36 13.61 -4.07 4.97
N LEU A 37 13.98 -2.84 4.60
CA LEU A 37 14.18 -2.47 3.19
C LEU A 37 15.33 -3.24 2.51
N ASP A 38 16.23 -3.86 3.28
CA ASP A 38 17.30 -4.69 2.71
C ASP A 38 16.84 -6.12 2.37
N GLY A 39 15.71 -6.58 2.90
CA GLY A 39 15.26 -7.97 2.76
C GLY A 39 13.80 -8.16 2.33
N PHE A 40 13.01 -7.08 2.19
CA PHE A 40 11.60 -7.14 1.85
C PHE A 40 11.26 -6.24 0.66
N ASP A 41 10.46 -6.77 -0.27
CA ASP A 41 9.98 -6.02 -1.44
C ASP A 41 8.98 -4.92 -1.06
N LEU A 42 8.24 -5.12 0.04
CA LEU A 42 7.24 -4.20 0.57
C LEU A 42 7.42 -3.98 2.06
N VAL A 43 7.54 -2.73 2.46
CA VAL A 43 7.68 -2.32 3.86
C VAL A 43 6.61 -1.27 4.18
N ALA A 44 5.72 -1.59 5.11
CA ALA A 44 4.70 -0.65 5.59
C ALA A 44 5.11 -0.09 6.96
N VAL A 45 5.08 1.24 7.11
CA VAL A 45 5.42 1.93 8.35
C VAL A 45 4.31 2.90 8.73
N ALA A 46 3.85 2.82 9.98
CA ALA A 46 2.98 3.84 10.56
C ALA A 46 3.83 4.77 11.44
N ALA A 47 4.48 5.73 10.80
CA ALA A 47 5.17 6.80 11.49
C ALA A 47 4.24 8.01 11.57
N ASN A 48 3.75 8.31 12.76
CA ASN A 48 2.91 9.49 13.01
C ASN A 48 3.66 10.80 12.71
N ARG A 49 4.97 10.85 12.97
CA ARG A 49 5.85 11.94 12.57
C ARG A 49 7.24 11.39 12.22
N ILE A 50 7.70 11.64 11.00
CA ILE A 50 9.07 11.38 10.57
C ILE A 50 9.70 12.69 10.09
N GLY A 51 10.93 12.97 10.53
CA GLY A 51 11.67 14.14 10.08
C GLY A 51 12.01 14.04 8.59
N GLU A 52 11.98 15.17 7.89
CA GLU A 52 12.19 15.22 6.44
C GLU A 52 13.52 14.58 5.99
N GLN A 53 14.59 14.79 6.75
CA GLN A 53 15.91 14.20 6.43
C GLN A 53 15.90 12.67 6.57
N LEU A 54 15.21 12.12 7.58
CA LEU A 54 15.08 10.68 7.74
C LEU A 54 14.17 10.08 6.66
N ALA A 55 13.05 10.75 6.35
CA ALA A 55 12.15 10.35 5.27
C ALA A 55 12.89 10.27 3.92
N ARG A 56 13.68 11.30 3.57
CA ARG A 56 14.53 11.30 2.36
C ARG A 56 15.51 10.12 2.33
N LYS A 57 16.22 9.85 3.43
CA LYS A 57 17.18 8.74 3.54
C LYS A 57 16.48 7.38 3.32
N LEU A 58 15.35 7.15 3.95
CA LEU A 58 14.61 5.88 3.83
C LEU A 58 13.98 5.71 2.44
N SER A 59 13.41 6.77 1.85
CA SER A 59 12.92 6.72 0.47
C SER A 59 14.03 6.46 -0.54
N ALA A 60 15.20 7.07 -0.37
CA ALA A 60 16.36 6.79 -1.23
C ALA A 60 16.83 5.33 -1.09
N ARG A 61 16.86 4.80 0.14
CA ARG A 61 17.21 3.39 0.37
C ARG A 61 16.21 2.45 -0.29
N ALA A 62 14.91 2.71 -0.16
CA ALA A 62 13.86 1.91 -0.79
C ALA A 62 14.06 1.82 -2.30
N ARG A 63 14.30 2.96 -2.98
CA ARG A 63 14.61 2.99 -4.42
C ARG A 63 15.86 2.20 -4.77
N ASN A 64 16.96 2.40 -4.03
CA ASN A 64 18.22 1.70 -4.28
C ASN A 64 18.10 0.19 -4.13
N ARG A 65 17.17 -0.28 -3.29
CA ARG A 65 16.87 -1.70 -3.07
C ARG A 65 15.77 -2.25 -3.97
N GLY A 66 15.09 -1.40 -4.75
CA GLY A 66 13.92 -1.79 -5.53
C GLY A 66 12.69 -2.12 -4.67
N ALA A 67 12.68 -1.70 -3.40
CA ALA A 67 11.60 -1.96 -2.46
C ALA A 67 10.57 -0.82 -2.44
N VAL A 68 9.33 -1.15 -2.09
CA VAL A 68 8.23 -0.19 -1.92
C VAL A 68 8.04 0.14 -0.45
N LEU A 69 8.18 1.41 -0.10
CA LEU A 69 7.92 1.94 1.23
C LEU A 69 6.52 2.56 1.30
N ILE A 70 5.62 1.94 2.06
CA ILE A 70 4.25 2.42 2.28
C ILE A 70 4.19 3.11 3.64
N ALA A 71 3.87 4.40 3.65
CA ALA A 71 3.62 5.15 4.87
C ALA A 71 2.13 5.21 5.19
N VAL A 72 1.74 4.80 6.39
CA VAL A 72 0.40 5.05 6.92
C VAL A 72 0.42 6.38 7.65
N GLY A 73 0.13 7.45 6.88
CA GLY A 73 0.21 8.83 7.35
C GLY A 73 1.03 9.70 6.39
N PRO A 74 1.24 10.98 6.75
CA PRO A 74 2.00 11.90 5.91
C PRO A 74 3.46 11.47 5.79
N TRP A 75 3.99 11.50 4.57
CA TRP A 75 5.40 11.21 4.30
C TRP A 75 6.05 12.35 3.49
N PRO A 76 7.05 13.05 4.06
CA PRO A 76 7.73 14.12 3.34
C PRO A 76 8.37 13.61 2.04
N GLY A 77 7.99 14.22 0.91
CA GLY A 77 8.52 13.84 -0.39
C GLY A 77 7.98 12.52 -0.95
N ALA A 78 6.80 12.07 -0.50
CA ALA A 78 6.10 10.93 -1.09
C ALA A 78 5.96 11.08 -2.62
N GLU A 79 6.26 10.00 -3.35
CA GLU A 79 6.08 9.96 -4.80
C GLU A 79 4.62 9.83 -5.19
N LEU A 80 3.86 9.12 -4.36
CA LEU A 80 2.45 8.84 -4.52
C LEU A 80 1.77 8.94 -3.16
N GLU A 81 0.68 9.69 -3.12
CA GLU A 81 -0.24 9.83 -2.00
C GLU A 81 -1.59 9.26 -2.41
N LEU A 82 -2.12 8.35 -1.59
CA LEU A 82 -3.43 7.75 -1.75
C LEU A 82 -4.35 8.26 -0.65
N THR A 83 -5.49 8.83 -1.03
CA THR A 83 -6.47 9.35 -0.09
C THR A 83 -7.85 8.81 -0.41
N VAL A 84 -8.57 8.32 0.60
CA VAL A 84 -10.01 8.03 0.45
C VAL A 84 -10.76 9.35 0.39
N ALA A 85 -11.33 9.67 -0.77
CA ALA A 85 -12.06 10.92 -1.00
C ALA A 85 -13.52 10.82 -0.55
N ARG A 86 -14.14 9.64 -0.72
CA ARG A 86 -15.54 9.35 -0.37
C ARG A 86 -15.68 7.89 0.03
N GLY A 87 -16.62 7.58 0.91
CA GLY A 87 -16.95 6.22 1.33
C GLY A 87 -18.45 6.05 1.51
N ARG A 88 -18.99 4.90 1.13
CA ARG A 88 -20.39 4.52 1.36
C ARG A 88 -20.47 3.08 1.83
N TRP A 89 -21.08 2.90 3.00
CA TRP A 89 -21.42 1.58 3.52
C TRP A 89 -22.75 1.07 2.95
N SER A 90 -22.88 -0.25 2.84
CA SER A 90 -24.12 -0.96 2.51
C SER A 90 -24.33 -2.18 3.43
N GLY A 91 -25.55 -2.75 3.42
CA GLY A 91 -25.89 -3.97 4.17
C GLY A 91 -26.95 -3.80 5.26
N LEU A 92 -27.28 -2.56 5.64
CA LEU A 92 -28.27 -2.28 6.70
C LEU A 92 -29.74 -2.38 6.29
N GLY A 93 -30.07 -2.80 5.06
CA GLY A 93 -31.46 -2.92 4.59
C GLY A 93 -32.33 -1.69 4.92
N THR A 94 -33.40 -1.90 5.69
CA THR A 94 -34.35 -0.87 6.17
C THR A 94 -33.96 -0.22 7.51
N GLY A 95 -32.69 -0.31 7.92
CA GLY A 95 -32.18 0.17 9.20
C GLY A 95 -31.78 -0.94 10.19
N HIS A 96 -31.91 -2.20 9.78
CA HIS A 96 -31.51 -3.39 10.53
C HIS A 96 -30.72 -4.34 9.61
N GLY A 97 -29.59 -4.87 10.07
CA GLY A 97 -28.71 -5.74 9.29
C GLY A 97 -27.24 -5.60 9.72
N HIS A 98 -26.33 -6.18 8.94
CA HIS A 98 -24.88 -6.05 9.13
C HIS A 98 -24.26 -5.28 7.96
N LEU A 99 -23.14 -4.60 8.19
CA LEU A 99 -22.40 -3.92 7.12
C LEU A 99 -21.71 -4.99 6.26
N THR A 100 -22.02 -5.02 4.96
CA THR A 100 -21.50 -6.03 4.04
C THR A 100 -20.34 -5.51 3.19
N ASP A 101 -20.45 -4.26 2.74
CA ASP A 101 -19.49 -3.65 1.83
C ASP A 101 -19.24 -2.18 2.19
N HIS A 102 -18.01 -1.75 1.95
CA HIS A 102 -17.62 -0.35 1.96
C HIS A 102 -17.07 0.04 0.59
N ARG A 103 -17.87 0.77 -0.19
CA ARG A 103 -17.40 1.34 -1.45
C ARG A 103 -16.66 2.64 -1.17
N VAL A 104 -15.38 2.68 -1.52
CA VAL A 104 -14.53 3.86 -1.34
C VAL A 104 -14.04 4.37 -2.69
N GLU A 105 -14.04 5.69 -2.86
CA GLU A 105 -13.34 6.33 -3.96
C GLU A 105 -11.95 6.74 -3.45
N VAL A 106 -10.91 6.15 -4.01
CA VAL A 106 -9.53 6.50 -3.71
C VAL A 106 -9.02 7.45 -4.78
N ARG A 107 -8.44 8.55 -4.32
CA ARG A 107 -7.70 9.50 -5.15
C ARG A 107 -6.21 9.24 -5.01
N ALA A 108 -5.54 9.08 -6.14
CA ALA A 108 -4.09 9.05 -6.25
C ALA A 108 -3.58 10.41 -6.72
N ARG A 109 -2.59 10.95 -6.03
CA ARG A 109 -1.82 12.14 -6.41
C ARG A 109 -0.35 11.84 -6.28
N GLY A 110 0.49 12.28 -7.20
CA GLY A 110 1.91 12.03 -7.10
C GLY A 110 2.75 13.00 -7.90
N ARG A 111 4.02 12.62 -8.09
CA ARG A 111 5.00 13.34 -8.91
C ARG A 111 5.37 12.48 -10.13
N GLY A 112 6.05 13.07 -11.11
CA GLY A 112 6.50 12.35 -12.31
C GLY A 112 5.35 11.69 -13.06
N ALA A 113 5.45 10.37 -13.31
CA ALA A 113 4.41 9.59 -13.98
C ALA A 113 3.03 9.61 -13.27
N ALA A 114 3.01 9.92 -11.96
CA ALA A 114 1.79 10.06 -11.17
C ALA A 114 1.30 11.52 -11.02
N ALA A 115 1.87 12.47 -11.78
CA ALA A 115 1.50 13.89 -11.70
C ALA A 115 0.03 14.15 -12.04
N ARG A 116 -0.54 13.39 -12.99
CA ARG A 116 -1.96 13.46 -13.30
C ARG A 116 -2.76 12.73 -12.22
N PRO A 117 -3.60 13.42 -11.42
CA PRO A 117 -4.38 12.76 -10.40
C PRO A 117 -5.33 11.72 -11.01
N ARG A 118 -5.45 10.56 -10.37
CA ARG A 118 -6.39 9.50 -10.75
C ARG A 118 -7.39 9.24 -9.64
N ARG A 119 -8.58 8.76 -10.02
CA ARG A 119 -9.60 8.29 -9.09
C ARG A 119 -9.99 6.88 -9.49
N ALA A 120 -10.14 6.01 -8.51
CA ALA A 120 -10.63 4.66 -8.71
C ALA A 120 -11.57 4.29 -7.56
N ALA A 121 -12.63 3.56 -7.88
CA ALA A 121 -13.54 3.02 -6.89
C ALA A 121 -13.05 1.62 -6.47
N PHE A 122 -13.00 1.39 -5.16
CA PHE A 122 -12.70 0.10 -4.56
C PHE A 122 -13.90 -0.32 -3.72
N THR A 123 -14.18 -1.62 -3.69
CA THR A 123 -15.13 -2.19 -2.74
C THR A 123 -14.33 -2.97 -1.71
N LEU A 124 -14.31 -2.48 -0.47
CA LEU A 124 -13.75 -3.20 0.66
C LEU A 124 -14.86 -4.11 1.18
N ARG A 125 -14.68 -5.43 1.06
CA ARG A 125 -15.62 -6.42 1.60
C ARG A 125 -15.09 -6.96 2.92
N GLY A 126 -16.00 -7.23 3.85
CA GLY A 126 -15.67 -7.97 5.07
C GLY A 126 -15.34 -9.44 4.79
N GLU A 127 -15.78 -9.99 3.65
CA GLU A 127 -15.57 -11.38 3.27
C GLU A 127 -15.24 -11.43 1.75
N THR A 128 -14.07 -11.95 1.36
CA THR A 128 -13.54 -12.16 -0.02
C THR A 128 -12.71 -10.99 -0.62
N PRO A 129 -11.63 -11.24 -1.42
CA PRO A 129 -10.57 -10.27 -1.67
C PRO A 129 -11.05 -8.97 -2.33
N LEU A 130 -10.32 -7.89 -2.03
CA LEU A 130 -10.37 -6.65 -2.78
C LEU A 130 -10.25 -7.00 -4.27
N THR A 131 -11.34 -6.85 -5.02
CA THR A 131 -11.27 -7.05 -6.46
C THR A 131 -10.26 -6.04 -7.00
N PRO A 132 -9.16 -6.48 -7.63
CA PRO A 132 -8.23 -5.52 -8.20
C PRO A 132 -9.01 -4.69 -9.21
N PRO A 133 -8.93 -3.35 -9.17
CA PRO A 133 -9.49 -2.55 -10.25
C PRO A 133 -8.83 -2.99 -11.54
N VAL A 134 -9.62 -3.10 -12.62
CA VAL A 134 -9.09 -3.34 -13.95
C VAL A 134 -8.28 -2.10 -14.33
N PHE A 135 -6.96 -2.19 -14.18
CA PHE A 135 -6.04 -1.22 -14.75
C PHE A 135 -5.79 -1.64 -16.18
N GLU A 136 -6.26 -0.84 -17.13
CA GLU A 136 -5.80 -0.93 -18.51
C GLU A 136 -4.27 -0.71 -18.48
N HIS A 137 -3.53 -1.77 -18.76
CA HIS A 137 -2.08 -1.83 -18.66
C HIS A 137 -1.46 -0.80 -19.61
N MET A 138 -0.84 0.26 -19.06
CA MET A 138 -0.13 1.31 -19.82
C MET A 138 1.40 1.16 -19.72
N PHE A 139 1.88 0.16 -18.98
CA PHE A 139 3.29 -0.19 -18.91
C PHE A 139 3.47 -1.66 -19.27
N ASP A 140 3.35 -1.97 -20.56
CA ASP A 140 4.00 -3.14 -21.14
C ASP A 140 5.50 -2.84 -21.20
N THR A 141 6.25 -3.34 -20.23
CA THR A 141 7.69 -3.60 -20.40
C THR A 141 7.87 -5.04 -20.83
N ASN A 142 7.39 -5.40 -22.02
CA ASN A 142 7.85 -6.61 -22.69
C ASN A 142 8.86 -6.25 -23.78
N THR A 143 10.08 -5.96 -23.36
CA THR A 143 11.25 -6.10 -24.22
C THR A 143 11.86 -7.47 -23.95
N ALA A 144 11.35 -8.50 -24.62
CA ALA A 144 12.04 -9.77 -24.77
C ALA A 144 11.84 -10.30 -26.19
N ALA A 145 12.42 -9.60 -27.16
CA ALA A 145 12.85 -10.19 -28.41
C ALA A 145 14.38 -10.27 -28.38
N THR A 146 14.94 -11.49 -28.31
CA THR A 146 16.06 -11.95 -29.16
C THR A 146 16.36 -13.44 -28.91
N ARG A 147 16.00 -14.24 -29.92
CA ARG A 147 16.70 -15.42 -30.50
C ARG A 147 17.66 -16.23 -29.60
N ARG A 148 17.47 -17.56 -29.59
CA ARG A 148 18.25 -18.50 -30.43
C ARG A 148 17.71 -19.92 -30.39
N ASN A 149 17.48 -20.46 -31.59
CA ASN A 149 17.43 -21.87 -31.93
C ASN A 149 18.82 -22.50 -31.72
N PRO A 150 18.93 -23.84 -31.68
CA PRO A 150 19.13 -24.55 -32.94
C PRO A 150 18.06 -25.59 -33.26
#